data_AF-A0A9P6BF57-F1
#
_entry.id   AF-A0A9P6BF57-F1
#
_cell.length_a   1.000
_cell.length_b   1.000
_cell.length_c   1.000
_cell.angle_alpha   90.00
_cell.angle_beta   90.00
_cell.angle_gamma   90.00
#
_symmetry.space_group_name_H-M   'P 1'
#
loop_
_entity.id
_entity.type
_entity.pdbx_description
1 polymer ?
#
loop_
_entity_poly.entity_id
_entity_poly.type
_entity_poly.pdbx_seq_one_letter_code
_entity_poly.pdbx_strand_id
1 'polypeptide(L)'
;MVFDSIVSSPRGNLSLQQVLNLANIYLENAGKVQDSDLALVLCHDTEVSLSKARRSAKRTEDSAVRHDIAVAYIGLGRVLDSRGHNSEARESYKKAEKLGVEVQDQDQPGQIVQSSNPGGSVTPANATVDPSPDTLVL
;
A
#
# COMPACT_ATOMS: atom_id res chain seq x y z
N MET A 1 -42.72 26.55 14.63
CA MET A 1 -41.30 26.14 14.74
C MET A 1 -41.15 24.82 14.02
N VAL A 2 -40.50 24.79 12.85
CA VAL A 2 -40.13 23.53 12.18
C VAL A 2 -38.82 23.79 11.42
N PHE A 3 -37.70 23.32 11.98
CA PHE A 3 -36.41 23.23 11.28
C PHE A 3 -36.17 21.75 10.96
N ASP A 4 -36.92 21.20 10.00
CA ASP A 4 -36.78 19.80 9.54
C ASP A 4 -36.19 19.71 8.14
N SER A 5 -35.20 20.53 7.82
CA SER A 5 -34.45 20.33 6.57
C SER A 5 -33.05 20.90 6.62
N ILE A 6 -32.18 20.18 5.91
CA ILE A 6 -30.79 20.50 5.58
C ILE A 6 -29.77 20.02 6.63
N VAL A 7 -29.74 18.72 6.90
CA VAL A 7 -28.45 18.02 7.01
C VAL A 7 -28.39 16.90 5.98
N SER A 8 -28.68 17.23 4.72
CA SER A 8 -28.19 16.42 3.60
C SER A 8 -26.69 16.70 3.49
N SER A 9 -25.90 15.97 4.25
CA SER A 9 -24.45 16.09 4.23
C SER A 9 -23.93 15.90 2.80
N PRO A 10 -23.16 16.84 2.23
CA PRO A 10 -22.54 16.67 0.91
C PRO A 10 -21.49 15.55 0.87
N ARG A 11 -21.28 14.84 1.99
CA ARG A 11 -20.41 13.66 2.13
C ARG A 11 -20.88 12.44 1.31
N GLY A 12 -22.08 12.52 0.72
CA GLY A 12 -22.71 11.43 -0.02
C GLY A 12 -22.06 11.07 -1.36
N ASN A 13 -21.31 11.98 -2.01
CA ASN A 13 -20.90 11.73 -3.41
C ASN A 13 -19.47 12.19 -3.74
N LEU A 14 -18.50 11.86 -2.87
CA LEU A 14 -17.10 11.92 -3.28
C LEU A 14 -16.85 10.88 -4.38
N SER A 15 -16.24 11.29 -5.49
CA SER A 15 -15.81 10.38 -6.54
C SER A 15 -14.78 9.39 -5.99
N LEU A 16 -14.64 8.24 -6.65
CA LEU A 16 -13.66 7.22 -6.27
C LEU A 16 -12.25 7.80 -6.14
N GLN A 17 -11.88 8.69 -7.06
CA GLN A 17 -10.58 9.34 -7.07
C GLN A 17 -10.41 10.38 -5.95
N GLN A 18 -11.48 11.10 -5.59
CA GLN A 18 -11.44 12.00 -4.43
C GLN A 18 -11.26 11.24 -3.12
N VAL A 19 -11.90 10.08 -2.98
CA VAL A 19 -11.72 9.21 -1.79
C VAL A 19 -10.30 8.68 -1.71
N LEU A 20 -9.71 8.28 -2.84
CA LEU A 20 -8.30 7.85 -2.89
C LEU A 20 -7.33 8.99 -2.55
N ASN A 21 -7.56 10.18 -3.08
CA ASN A 21 -6.71 11.34 -2.75
C ASN A 21 -6.76 11.67 -1.25
N LEU A 22 -7.95 11.62 -0.64
CA LEU A 22 -8.08 11.80 0.81
C LEU A 22 -7.32 10.73 1.60
N ALA A 23 -7.43 9.46 1.21
CA ALA A 23 -6.69 8.38 1.84
C ALA A 23 -5.17 8.62 1.78
N ASN A 24 -4.66 9.03 0.62
CA ASN A 24 -3.23 9.32 0.45
C ASN A 24 -2.78 10.51 1.33
N ILE A 25 -3.59 11.56 1.46
CA ILE A 25 -3.30 12.70 2.34
C ILE A 25 -3.24 12.26 3.80
N TYR A 26 -4.21 11.46 4.26
CA TYR A 26 -4.22 10.96 5.63
C TYR A 26 -3.01 10.08 5.91
N LEU A 27 -2.66 9.21 4.97
CA LEU A 27 -1.49 8.35 5.07
C LEU A 27 -0.18 9.13 5.14
N GLU A 28 0.00 10.12 4.26
CA GLU A 28 1.17 10.98 4.27
C GLU A 28 1.32 11.72 5.60
N ASN A 29 0.21 12.22 6.15
CA ASN A 29 0.21 12.89 7.44
C ASN A 29 0.50 11.92 8.60
N ALA A 30 -0.03 10.69 8.55
CA ALA A 30 0.21 9.66 9.56
C ALA A 30 1.70 9.26 9.63
N GLY A 31 2.39 9.25 8.49
CA GLY A 31 3.83 9.00 8.41
C GLY A 31 4.69 10.14 8.98
N LYS A 32 4.19 11.40 8.96
CA LYS A 32 4.96 12.59 9.37
C LYS A 32 4.72 13.01 10.81
N VAL A 33 3.53 12.77 11.35
CA VAL A 33 3.15 13.25 12.68
C VAL A 33 3.92 12.49 13.77
N GLN A 34 4.50 13.19 14.74
CA GLN A 34 5.23 12.51 15.83
C GLN A 34 4.29 11.88 16.86
N ASP A 35 3.17 12.59 17.11
CA ASP A 35 2.11 12.14 18.00
C ASP A 35 1.53 10.80 17.52
N SER A 36 1.64 9.78 18.37
CA SER A 36 1.24 8.41 18.00
C SER A 36 -0.27 8.25 17.99
N ASP A 37 -1.00 8.93 18.87
CA ASP A 37 -2.46 8.84 18.91
C ASP A 37 -3.06 9.50 17.66
N LEU A 38 -2.51 10.65 17.27
CA LEU A 38 -2.91 11.33 16.04
C LEU A 38 -2.55 10.52 14.79
N ALA A 39 -1.40 9.84 14.77
CA ALA A 39 -1.03 8.94 13.68
C ALA A 39 -2.06 7.80 13.53
N LEU A 40 -2.51 7.21 14.63
CA LEU A 40 -3.48 6.12 14.62
C LEU A 40 -4.87 6.58 14.15
N VAL A 41 -5.31 7.76 14.55
CA VAL A 41 -6.55 8.35 14.03
C VAL A 41 -6.48 8.51 12.51
N LEU A 42 -5.37 9.01 11.99
CA LEU A 42 -5.16 9.16 10.54
C LEU A 42 -5.08 7.81 9.82
N CYS A 43 -4.49 6.78 10.44
CA CYS A 43 -4.50 5.42 9.92
C CYS A 43 -5.93 4.86 9.82
N HIS A 44 -6.75 5.08 10.84
CA HIS A 44 -8.15 4.65 10.84
C HIS A 44 -8.96 5.39 9.75
N ASP A 45 -8.81 6.70 9.62
CA ASP A 45 -9.46 7.49 8.57
C ASP A 45 -9.02 7.07 7.16
N THR A 46 -7.75 6.70 7.01
CA THR A 46 -7.21 6.09 5.78
C THR A 46 -7.92 4.77 5.48
N GLU A 47 -8.04 3.87 6.45
CA GLU A 47 -8.71 2.58 6.29
C GLU A 47 -10.19 2.73 5.89
N VAL A 48 -10.91 3.64 6.53
CA VAL A 48 -12.32 3.93 6.22
C VAL A 48 -12.44 4.42 4.77
N SER A 49 -11.55 5.31 4.34
CA SER A 49 -11.50 5.85 2.98
C SER A 49 -11.20 4.75 1.96
N LEU A 50 -10.17 3.93 2.19
CA LEU A 50 -9.81 2.81 1.31
C LEU A 50 -10.90 1.73 1.25
N SER A 51 -11.60 1.49 2.35
CA SER A 51 -12.74 0.56 2.39
C SER A 51 -13.88 1.05 1.51
N LYS A 52 -14.16 2.35 1.52
CA LYS A 52 -15.15 2.97 0.64
C LYS A 52 -14.71 2.89 -0.83
N ALA A 53 -13.46 3.27 -1.12
CA ALA A 53 -12.89 3.21 -2.47
C ALA A 53 -12.96 1.78 -3.04
N ARG A 54 -12.57 0.78 -2.25
CA ARG A 54 -12.63 -0.64 -2.64
C ARG A 54 -14.04 -1.12 -2.96
N ARG A 55 -15.05 -0.73 -2.17
CA ARG A 55 -16.45 -1.13 -2.43
C ARG A 55 -16.96 -0.54 -3.74
N SER A 56 -16.60 0.71 -4.04
CA SER A 56 -16.93 1.36 -5.30
C SER A 56 -16.17 0.73 -6.48
N ALA A 57 -14.87 0.46 -6.29
CA ALA A 57 -14.02 -0.14 -7.32
C ALA A 57 -14.39 -1.60 -7.63
N LYS A 58 -15.03 -2.35 -6.71
CA LYS A 58 -15.54 -3.71 -7.00
C LYS A 58 -16.57 -3.71 -8.16
N ARG A 59 -17.21 -2.58 -8.44
CA ARG A 59 -18.20 -2.42 -9.51
C ARG A 59 -17.58 -1.99 -10.83
N THR A 60 -16.30 -1.59 -10.83
CA THR A 60 -15.56 -1.10 -11.99
C THR A 60 -14.44 -2.10 -12.31
N GLU A 61 -14.35 -2.60 -13.53
CA GLU A 61 -13.24 -3.47 -13.97
C GLU A 61 -11.91 -2.71 -14.18
N ASP A 62 -11.77 -1.54 -13.57
CA ASP A 62 -10.58 -0.70 -13.69
C ASP A 62 -9.44 -1.28 -12.85
N SER A 63 -8.48 -1.91 -13.53
CA SER A 63 -7.30 -2.50 -12.92
C SER A 63 -6.37 -1.45 -12.31
N ALA A 64 -6.33 -0.23 -12.87
CA ALA A 64 -5.48 0.85 -12.36
C ALA A 64 -5.98 1.32 -11.00
N VAL A 65 -7.29 1.52 -10.85
CA VAL A 65 -7.86 1.94 -9.56
C VAL A 65 -7.70 0.87 -8.49
N ARG A 66 -7.82 -0.42 -8.85
CA ARG A 66 -7.55 -1.53 -7.92
C ARG A 66 -6.09 -1.54 -7.46
N HIS A 67 -5.17 -1.25 -8.37
CA HIS A 67 -3.75 -1.13 -8.07
C HIS A 67 -3.48 0.04 -7.11
N ASP A 68 -4.04 1.22 -7.36
CA ASP A 68 -3.86 2.39 -6.50
C ASP A 68 -4.37 2.15 -5.07
N ILE A 69 -5.54 1.51 -4.94
CA ILE A 69 -6.09 1.13 -3.62
C ILE A 69 -5.14 0.14 -2.92
N ALA A 70 -4.56 -0.82 -3.65
CA ALA A 70 -3.64 -1.79 -3.08
C ALA A 70 -2.34 -1.14 -2.58
N VAL A 71 -1.76 -0.22 -3.37
CA VAL A 71 -0.58 0.56 -2.97
C VAL A 71 -0.85 1.37 -1.70
N ALA A 72 -2.03 1.98 -1.59
CA ALA A 72 -2.40 2.72 -0.39
C ALA A 72 -2.58 1.81 0.85
N TYR A 73 -3.13 0.60 0.70
CA TYR A 73 -3.17 -0.39 1.79
C TYR A 73 -1.77 -0.85 2.23
N ILE A 74 -0.82 -0.97 1.30
CA ILE A 74 0.58 -1.25 1.63
C ILE A 74 1.18 -0.09 2.43
N GLY A 75 0.94 1.14 2.00
CA GLY A 75 1.39 2.32 2.72
C GLY A 75 0.84 2.35 4.15
N LEU A 76 -0.46 2.08 4.32
CA LEU A 76 -1.09 1.98 5.64
C LEU A 76 -0.43 0.90 6.50
N GLY A 77 -0.18 -0.28 5.92
CA GLY A 77 0.52 -1.37 6.59
C GLY A 77 1.90 -0.95 7.09
N ARG A 78 2.68 -0.23 6.27
CA ARG A 78 4.02 0.25 6.65
C ARG A 78 4.00 1.24 7.80
N VAL A 79 3.05 2.18 7.76
CA VAL A 79 2.90 3.16 8.85
C VAL A 79 2.53 2.44 10.15
N LEU A 80 1.55 1.54 10.12
CA LEU A 80 1.14 0.76 11.29
C LEU A 80 2.29 -0.12 11.84
N ASP A 81 3.04 -0.79 10.96
CA ASP A 81 4.18 -1.63 11.33
C ASP A 81 5.28 -0.81 12.01
N SER A 82 5.64 0.34 11.45
CA SER A 82 6.62 1.26 12.05
C SER A 82 6.21 1.79 13.42
N ARG A 83 4.91 1.75 13.74
CA ARG A 83 4.34 2.19 15.02
C ARG A 83 4.12 1.04 16.00
N GLY A 84 4.48 -0.19 15.62
CA GLY A 84 4.32 -1.40 16.44
C GLY A 84 2.94 -2.07 16.34
N HIS A 85 2.06 -1.60 15.46
CA HIS A 85 0.73 -2.15 15.22
C HIS A 85 0.76 -3.30 14.20
N ASN A 86 1.60 -4.30 14.48
CA ASN A 86 1.94 -5.38 13.54
C ASN A 86 0.72 -6.21 13.09
N SER A 87 -0.28 -6.37 13.97
CA SER A 87 -1.52 -7.10 13.62
C SER A 87 -2.33 -6.35 12.57
N GLU A 88 -2.54 -5.04 12.76
CA GLU A 88 -3.29 -4.18 11.84
C GLU A 88 -2.52 -3.96 10.53
N ALA A 89 -1.18 -3.93 10.61
CA ALA A 89 -0.31 -3.89 9.44
C ALA A 89 -0.50 -5.13 8.55
N ARG A 90 -0.44 -6.33 9.15
CA ARG A 90 -0.68 -7.60 8.44
C ARG A 90 -2.07 -7.65 7.81
N GLU A 91 -3.09 -7.16 8.49
CA GLU A 91 -4.43 -7.06 7.90
C GLU A 91 -4.47 -6.13 6.68
N SER A 92 -3.74 -5.02 6.73
CA SER A 92 -3.64 -4.05 5.63
C SER A 92 -2.92 -4.66 4.44
N TYR A 93 -1.80 -5.36 4.64
CA TYR A 93 -1.12 -6.09 3.57
C TYR A 93 -2.00 -7.16 2.93
N LYS A 94 -2.70 -7.95 3.75
CA LYS A 94 -3.67 -8.95 3.25
C LYS A 94 -4.81 -8.33 2.43
N LYS A 95 -5.21 -7.08 2.72
CA LYS A 95 -6.19 -6.34 1.92
C LYS A 95 -5.60 -5.93 0.56
N ALA A 96 -4.32 -5.57 0.48
CA ALA A 96 -3.61 -5.29 -0.77
C ALA A 96 -3.45 -6.55 -1.66
N GLU A 97 -3.10 -7.69 -1.06
CA GLU A 97 -3.01 -8.98 -1.78
C GLU A 97 -4.31 -9.37 -2.45
N LYS A 98 -5.45 -9.20 -1.74
CA LYS A 98 -6.78 -9.45 -2.30
C LYS A 98 -7.13 -8.56 -3.50
N LEU A 99 -6.40 -7.46 -3.69
CA LEU A 99 -6.56 -6.56 -4.82
C LEU A 99 -5.60 -6.89 -5.97
N GLY A 100 -4.72 -7.87 -5.81
CA GLY A 100 -3.80 -8.36 -6.83
C GLY A 100 -2.37 -7.82 -6.70
N VAL A 101 -2.04 -7.18 -5.57
CA VAL A 101 -0.66 -6.78 -5.28
C VAL A 101 -0.13 -7.71 -4.19
N GLU A 102 0.74 -8.63 -4.58
CA GLU A 102 1.40 -9.53 -3.65
C GLU A 102 2.37 -8.73 -2.78
N VAL A 103 2.17 -8.80 -1.47
CA VAL A 103 3.09 -8.20 -0.50
C VAL A 103 3.93 -9.34 0.00
N GLN A 104 5.19 -9.40 -0.44
CA GLN A 104 6.07 -10.42 0.07
C GLN A 104 6.32 -10.14 1.56
N ASP A 105 5.81 -11.01 2.44
CA ASP A 105 6.10 -11.04 3.88
C ASP A 105 7.63 -11.06 4.02
N GLN A 106 8.22 -9.87 4.17
CA GLN A 106 9.60 -9.74 4.55
C GLN A 106 9.60 -9.46 6.04
N ASP A 107 10.17 -10.39 6.81
CA ASP A 107 10.81 -10.16 8.11
C ASP A 107 11.94 -9.08 8.04
N GLN A 108 11.92 -8.22 7.01
CA GLN A 108 12.79 -7.07 6.82
C GLN A 108 11.94 -5.86 6.36
N PRO A 109 11.96 -4.75 7.13
CA PRO A 109 11.27 -3.54 6.73
C PRO A 109 12.01 -2.89 5.55
N GLY A 110 11.36 -2.77 4.38
CA GLY A 110 11.75 -1.72 3.43
C GLY A 110 11.75 -1.99 1.92
N GLN A 111 11.46 -3.18 1.40
CA GLN A 111 11.42 -3.38 -0.07
C GLN A 111 10.07 -3.88 -0.59
N ILE A 112 9.41 -2.99 -1.36
CA ILE A 112 8.29 -3.32 -2.24
C ILE A 112 8.88 -3.76 -3.56
N VAL A 113 8.85 -5.06 -3.86
CA VAL A 113 9.12 -5.55 -5.22
C VAL A 113 7.80 -5.49 -5.98
N GLN A 114 7.65 -4.47 -6.82
CA GLN A 114 6.59 -4.45 -7.83
C GLN A 114 6.79 -5.68 -8.72
N SER A 115 5.92 -6.69 -8.59
CA SER A 115 5.87 -7.78 -9.56
C SER A 115 5.31 -7.23 -10.87
N SER A 116 6.17 -6.58 -11.63
CA SER A 116 5.99 -6.40 -13.06
C SER A 116 5.92 -7.80 -13.66
N ASN A 117 4.76 -8.17 -14.18
CA ASN A 117 4.58 -9.39 -14.97
C ASN A 117 5.78 -9.61 -15.92
N PRO A 118 6.43 -10.79 -15.94
CA PRO A 118 7.56 -11.06 -16.82
C PRO A 118 7.05 -11.43 -18.22
N GLY A 119 6.69 -10.42 -19.01
CA GLY A 119 6.54 -10.56 -20.45
C GLY A 119 7.88 -10.30 -21.14
N GLY A 120 8.81 -11.26 -21.15
CA GLY A 120 10.04 -11.14 -21.94
C GLY A 120 11.21 -12.01 -21.50
N SER A 121 11.23 -13.25 -22.01
CA SER A 121 12.40 -14.00 -22.47
C SER A 121 13.78 -13.79 -21.80
N VAL A 122 14.19 -14.81 -21.05
CA VAL A 122 15.55 -15.42 -20.95
C VAL A 122 16.73 -14.70 -21.62
N THR A 123 17.76 -14.39 -20.82
CA THR A 123 19.14 -14.89 -20.98
C THR A 123 19.96 -14.63 -19.70
N PRO A 124 20.63 -15.63 -19.09
CA PRO A 124 21.71 -15.40 -18.14
C PRO A 124 23.06 -15.54 -18.86
N ALA A 125 23.84 -14.46 -18.91
CA ALA A 125 25.23 -14.54 -19.35
C ALA A 125 26.08 -13.52 -18.58
N ASN A 126 26.58 -13.93 -17.41
CA ASN A 126 27.91 -13.49 -17.02
C ASN A 126 28.56 -14.58 -16.15
N ALA A 127 29.15 -15.56 -16.83
CA ALA A 127 30.23 -16.35 -16.28
C ALA A 127 31.52 -15.51 -16.43
N THR A 128 32.09 -15.05 -15.33
CA THR A 128 33.52 -14.74 -15.31
C THR A 128 34.17 -15.60 -14.24
N VAL A 129 35.00 -16.49 -14.76
CA VAL A 129 35.71 -17.59 -14.15
C VAL A 129 36.84 -17.06 -13.27
N ASP A 130 36.95 -17.62 -12.07
CA ASP A 130 38.14 -17.63 -11.22
C ASP A 130 39.19 -18.57 -11.84
N PRO A 131 40.42 -18.13 -12.15
CA PRO A 131 41.55 -19.01 -12.32
C PRO A 131 42.42 -19.04 -11.06
N SER A 132 42.32 -20.16 -10.35
CA SER A 132 43.26 -20.65 -9.34
C SER A 132 44.63 -21.05 -9.96
N PRO A 133 45.64 -21.43 -9.15
CA PRO A 133 46.96 -20.79 -9.05
C PRO A 133 48.06 -21.50 -9.85
N ASP A 134 49.22 -20.86 -10.03
CA ASP A 134 50.54 -21.54 -9.97
C ASP A 134 51.70 -20.54 -10.12
N THR A 135 52.57 -20.44 -9.11
CA THR A 135 54.03 -20.58 -9.31
C THR A 135 54.79 -20.66 -7.99
N LEU A 136 55.19 -21.88 -7.63
CA LEU A 136 56.50 -22.15 -7.02
C LEU A 136 57.54 -22.08 -8.15
N VAL A 137 58.55 -21.22 -8.03
CA VAL A 137 59.89 -21.49 -8.57
C VAL A 137 60.91 -21.01 -7.55
N LEU A 138 61.90 -21.87 -7.32
CA LEU A 138 63.11 -21.71 -6.51
C LEU A 138 63.89 -20.43 -6.82
#